data_AF-A0A950LRC2-F1
#
_entry.id   AF-A0A950LRC2-F1
#
_cell.length_a   1.000
_cell.length_b   1.000
_cell.length_c   1.000
_cell.angle_alpha   90.00
_cell.angle_beta   90.00
_cell.angle_gamma   90.00
#
_symmetry.space_group_name_H-M   'P 1'
#
loop_
_entity.id
_entity.type
_entity.pdbx_description
1 polymer ?
#
loop_
_entity_poly.entity_id
_entity_poly.type
_entity_poly.pdbx_seq_one_letter_code
_entity_poly.pdbx_strand_id
1 'polypeptide(L)' 'MATIVAIDYGKRRLGIAASDSSGTVVYPAGVIQRRSLSRDLASLTGRLRELE' A
#
# COMPACT_ATOMS: atom_id res chain seq x y z
N MET A 1 14.30 -10.70 -1.46
CA MET A 1 13.60 -10.09 -2.62
C MET A 1 12.96 -8.79 -2.13
N ALA A 2 12.82 -7.77 -2.98
CA ALA A 2 12.14 -6.54 -2.55
C ALA A 2 10.64 -6.81 -2.34
N THR A 3 10.05 -6.25 -1.28
CA THR A 3 8.61 -6.36 -1.01
C THR A 3 7.80 -5.78 -2.18
N ILE A 4 6.89 -6.57 -2.73
CA ILE A 4 5.95 -6.11 -3.77
C ILE A 4 4.69 -5.60 -3.07
N VAL A 5 4.25 -4.38 -3.42
CA VAL A 5 3.03 -3.80 -2.86
C VAL A 5 1.99 -3.63 -3.96
N ALA A 6 0.80 -4.17 -3.73
CA ALA A 6 -0.39 -3.97 -4.56
C ALA A 6 -1.26 -2.84 -3.99
N ILE A 7 -1.77 -2.00 -4.89
CA ILE A 7 -2.69 -0.90 -4.57
C ILE A 7 -4.03 -1.15 -5.24
N ASP A 8 -5.09 -1.29 -4.43
CA ASP A 8 -6.48 -1.27 -4.90
C ASP A 8 -6.99 0.18 -4.87
N TYR A 9 -7.15 0.78 -6.05
CA TYR A 9 -7.46 2.20 -6.20
C TYR A 9 -8.96 2.49 -6.24
N GLY A 10 -9.56 2.72 -5.07
CA GLY A 10 -10.97 3.09 -4.92
C GLY A 10 -11.20 4.60 -4.92
N LYS A 11 -12.45 5.05 -5.14
CA LYS A 11 -12.83 6.48 -5.10
C LYS A 11 -12.69 7.14 -3.72
N ARG A 12 -12.84 6.36 -2.63
CA ARG A 12 -12.77 6.85 -1.25
C ARG A 12 -11.57 6.33 -0.47
N ARG A 13 -11.00 5.19 -0.86
CA ARG A 13 -9.96 4.48 -0.10
C ARG A 13 -8.97 3.84 -1.07
N LEU A 14 -7.74 3.67 -0.61
CA LEU A 14 -6.73 2.83 -1.24
C LEU A 14 -6.54 1.59 -0.36
N GLY A 15 -6.82 0.40 -0.89
CA GLY A 15 -6.43 -0.85 -0.26
C GLY A 15 -4.95 -1.13 -0.54
N ILE A 16 -4.23 -1.65 0.45
CA ILE A 16 -2.81 -1.97 0.33
C ILE A 16 -2.61 -3.43 0.73
N ALA A 17 -1.91 -4.19 -0.11
CA ALA A 17 -1.43 -5.53 0.20
C ALA A 17 0.06 -5.64 -0.08
N ALA A 18 0.80 -6.38 0.74
CA ALA A 18 2.23 -6.58 0.60
C ALA A 18 2.55 -8.06 0.41
N SER A 19 3.58 -8.36 -0.38
CA SER A 19 4.07 -9.72 -0.55
C SER A 19 4.90 -10.16 0.66
N ASP A 20 4.95 -11.46 0.88
CA ASP A 20 5.98 -12.09 1.71
C ASP A 20 7.37 -12.02 1.04
N SER A 21 8.39 -12.55 1.74
CA SER A 21 9.77 -12.57 1.26
C SER A 21 10.01 -13.44 0.03
N SER A 22 9.09 -14.38 -0.23
CA SER A 22 9.09 -15.24 -1.41
C SER A 22 8.45 -14.57 -2.63
N GLY A 23 7.70 -13.47 -2.43
CA GLY A 23 6.94 -12.81 -3.48
C GLY A 23 5.71 -13.59 -3.96
N THR A 24 5.30 -14.62 -3.22
CA THR A 24 4.27 -15.58 -3.68
C THR A 24 2.94 -15.38 -2.95
N VAL A 25 2.98 -14.99 -1.68
CA VAL A 25 1.79 -14.78 -0.86
C VAL A 25 1.63 -13.31 -0.54
N VAL A 26 0.40 -12.80 -0.62
CA VAL A 26 0.07 -11.43 -0.21
C VAL A 26 -0.73 -11.41 1.08
N TYR A 27 -0.46 -10.43 1.94
CA TYR A 27 -1.21 -10.16 3.15
C TYR A 27 -1.76 -8.73 3.14
N PRO A 28 -2.89 -8.46 3.82
CA PRO A 28 -3.44 -7.12 3.92
C PRO A 28 -2.48 -6.22 4.69
N ALA A 29 -2.05 -5.14 4.05
CA ALA A 29 -1.12 -4.16 4.60
C ALA A 29 -1.79 -2.84 4.99
N GLY A 30 -3.12 -2.77 4.93
CA GLY A 30 -3.90 -1.66 5.48
C GLY A 30 -4.72 -0.91 4.43
N VAL A 31 -5.28 0.22 4.86
CA VAL A 31 -6.18 1.03 4.04
C VAL A 31 -5.90 2.51 4.28
N ILE A 32 -5.78 3.28 3.21
CA ILE A 32 -5.66 4.76 3.27
C ILE A 32 -6.99 5.39 2.89
N GLN A 33 -7.49 6.30 3.71
CA GLN A 33 -8.64 7.12 3.36
C GLN A 33 -8.20 8.26 2.42
N ARG A 34 -8.80 8.31 1.23
CA ARG A 34 -8.44 9.30 0.21
C ARG A 34 -8.92 10.70 0.55
N ARG A 35 -8.12 11.69 0.19
CA ARG A 35 -8.36 13.12 0.40
C ARG A 35 -8.06 13.93 -0.87
N SER A 36 -6.79 14.03 -1.21
CA SER A 36 -6.28 14.72 -2.41
C SER A 36 -5.04 13.95 -2.88
N LEU A 37 -4.71 14.02 -4.18
CA LEU A 37 -3.60 13.23 -4.73
C LEU A 37 -2.29 13.43 -3.96
N SER A 38 -1.95 14.66 -3.58
CA SER A 38 -0.73 14.94 -2.81
C SER A 38 -0.73 14.32 -1.40
N ARG A 39 -1.86 14.39 -0.69
CA ARG A 39 -2.01 13.77 0.64
C ARG A 39 -2.06 12.25 0.57
N ASP A 40 -2.70 11.71 -0.47
CA ASP A 40 -2.79 10.29 -0.73
C ASP A 40 -1.39 9.72 -1.01
N LEU A 41 -0.60 10.37 -1.87
CA LEU A 41 0.78 9.98 -2.17
C LEU A 41 1.70 10.09 -0.94
N ALA A 42 1.58 11.16 -0.14
CA ALA A 42 2.36 11.29 1.09
C ALA A 42 2.06 10.15 2.08
N SER A 43 0.78 9.82 2.25
CA SER A 43 0.35 8.72 3.12
C SER A 43 0.82 7.36 2.58
N LEU A 44 0.75 7.17 1.26
CA LEU A 44 1.22 5.95 0.61
C LEU A 44 2.72 5.78 0.78
N THR A 45 3.53 6.80 0.50
CA THR A 45 4.99 6.76 0.69
C THR A 45 5.36 6.46 2.14
N GLY A 46 4.65 7.04 3.11
CA GLY A 46 4.83 6.71 4.52
C GLY A 46 4.58 5.23 4.78
N ARG A 47 3.46 4.70 4.28
CA ARG A 47 3.12 3.29 4.46
C ARG A 47 4.08 2.32 3.76
N LEU A 48 4.57 2.65 2.57
CA LEU A 48 5.52 1.81 1.83
C LEU A 48 6.85 1.65 2.59
N ARG A 49 7.33 2.71 3.23
CA ARG A 49 8.56 2.66 4.05
C ARG A 49 8.43 1.81 5.32
N GLU A 50 7.21 1.61 5.82
CA GLU A 50 6.94 0.73 6.96
C GLU A 50 6.87 -0.76 6.55
N LEU A 51 6.79 -1.04 5.25
CA LEU A 51 6.67 -2.39 4.68
C LEU A 51 7.99 -2.91 4.06
N GLU A 52 9.02 -2.06 4.02
CA GLU A 52 10.42 -2.42 3.77
C GLU A 52 11.05 -3.02 5.03
#